data_AF-A0A4U0WK37-F1
#
_entry.id   AF-A0A4U0WK37-F1
#
_cell.length_a   1.000
_cell.length_b   1.000
_cell.length_c   1.000
_cell.angle_alpha   90.00
_cell.angle_beta   90.00
_cell.angle_gamma   90.00
#
_symmetry.space_group_name_H-M   'P 1'
#
loop_
_entity.id
_entity.type
_entity.pdbx_description
1 polymer ?
#
loop_
_entity_poly.entity_id
_entity_poly.type
_entity_poly.pdbx_seq_one_letter_code
_entity_poly.pdbx_strand_id
1 'polypeptide(L)'
;MSWVSRFTADKKYPVTQTLFDIFYKDHKGGRASTGSRVSKKDHYVADLRNDVVSESLCDDTIKYLAPTLEQHKGCTIIDIHPGASVWSSKLHDFLQPKRHLLMEPEEKYFQPFIKPLLEKPGSTYRHTTLVGAHPREFWNNYEKVLGHPELAPMTALPKDDPALRKLDPTLLVIGNLARQYKVHHRNKSVSFGTLVLQQFGYAGLANELFHKGGLVRMLLWLPAAEKYTLLPISEMHRRSMNARLSVGSTITETVGSLDLYNADSTFYARRRQRAPVVEAVLADRAQRWMHDHGMQRPTGRPFLYNRLEADASEEVLSPFETTVSTWRELEAEIDTAEARFGAISSVSLPRSKERRSEDQKQQVEATLLGGMKYPQCGPASTTYHETGLRTPWLAVFADMGLRIMNLEVALCVVEEKAGAGADYERARDRILELDADLEACILQ
;
A
#
# COMPACT_ATOMS: atom_id res chain seq x y z
N MET A 1 -16.88 -13.87 -12.86
CA MET A 1 -16.19 -14.85 -11.99
C MET A 1 -15.70 -16.00 -12.85
N SER A 2 -14.50 -15.90 -13.42
CA SER A 2 -13.84 -17.05 -14.07
C SER A 2 -13.20 -17.90 -12.97
N TRP A 3 -13.71 -19.11 -12.82
CA TRP A 3 -13.26 -20.06 -11.82
C TRP A 3 -11.92 -20.66 -12.24
N VAL A 4 -10.88 -20.45 -11.44
CA VAL A 4 -9.54 -20.99 -11.69
C VAL A 4 -9.52 -22.49 -11.41
N SER A 5 -8.97 -23.19 -12.41
CA SER A 5 -8.42 -24.54 -12.50
C SER A 5 -8.33 -25.39 -11.23
N ARG A 6 -8.59 -26.69 -11.40
CA ARG A 6 -8.06 -27.76 -10.53
C ARG A 6 -6.58 -27.48 -10.24
N PHE A 7 -6.15 -27.66 -8.98
CA PHE A 7 -4.73 -27.59 -8.62
C PHE A 7 -3.95 -28.55 -9.54
N THR A 8 -3.07 -28.01 -10.37
CA THR A 8 -2.20 -28.78 -11.27
C THR A 8 -0.76 -28.47 -10.90
N ALA A 9 0.05 -29.51 -10.70
CA ALA A 9 1.49 -29.34 -10.59
C ALA A 9 2.04 -28.73 -11.89
N ASP A 10 2.80 -27.64 -11.76
CA ASP A 10 3.48 -27.00 -12.87
C ASP A 10 4.88 -27.59 -12.99
N LYS A 11 5.16 -28.22 -14.14
CA LYS A 11 6.48 -28.81 -14.44
C LYS A 11 7.62 -27.79 -14.38
N LYS A 12 7.33 -26.50 -14.58
CA LYS A 12 8.30 -25.42 -14.46
C LYS A 12 8.81 -25.25 -13.03
N TYR A 13 7.98 -25.58 -12.03
CA TYR A 13 8.26 -25.39 -10.62
C TYR A 13 8.13 -26.73 -9.89
N PRO A 14 9.21 -27.53 -9.77
CA PRO A 14 9.15 -28.89 -9.23
C PRO A 14 8.50 -28.99 -7.85
N VAL A 15 8.67 -27.97 -7.01
CA VAL A 15 8.04 -27.86 -5.68
C VAL A 15 6.51 -27.98 -5.73
N THR A 16 5.88 -27.56 -6.83
CA THR A 16 4.42 -27.69 -7.02
C THR A 16 3.96 -29.14 -7.12
N GLN A 17 4.83 -30.06 -7.58
CA GLN A 17 4.53 -31.49 -7.58
C GLN A 17 4.51 -32.04 -6.16
N THR A 18 5.47 -31.66 -5.32
CA THR A 18 5.48 -32.04 -3.90
C THR A 18 4.26 -31.50 -3.17
N LEU A 19 3.90 -30.23 -3.41
CA LEU A 19 2.69 -29.61 -2.87
C LEU A 19 1.43 -30.35 -3.34
N PHE A 20 1.36 -30.70 -4.61
CA PHE A 20 0.26 -31.51 -5.15
C PHE A 20 0.17 -32.87 -4.43
N ASP A 21 1.31 -33.54 -4.24
CA ASP A 21 1.37 -34.86 -3.65
C ASP A 21 0.87 -34.86 -2.18
N ILE A 22 1.27 -33.90 -1.36
CA ILE A 22 0.92 -33.87 0.07
C ILE A 22 -0.51 -33.37 0.36
N PHE A 23 -1.09 -32.56 -0.55
CA PHE A 23 -2.44 -32.00 -0.36
C PHE A 23 -3.52 -32.72 -1.17
N TYR A 24 -3.19 -33.35 -2.30
CA TYR A 24 -4.20 -33.77 -3.27
C TYR A 24 -4.11 -35.22 -3.71
N LYS A 25 -3.00 -35.92 -3.49
CA LYS A 25 -2.82 -37.32 -3.95
C LYS A 25 -3.82 -38.30 -3.33
N ASP A 26 -4.26 -38.05 -2.10
CA ASP A 26 -5.23 -38.90 -1.39
C ASP A 26 -6.70 -38.58 -1.73
N HIS A 27 -6.97 -37.52 -2.51
CA HIS A 27 -8.30 -37.27 -3.03
C HIS A 27 -8.58 -38.25 -4.18
N LYS A 28 -9.24 -39.37 -3.85
CA LYS A 28 -9.71 -40.44 -4.76
C LYS A 28 -10.56 -39.88 -5.92
N GLY A 29 -9.91 -39.31 -6.93
CA GLY A 29 -10.54 -38.74 -8.13
C GLY A 29 -9.68 -37.79 -8.97
N GLY A 30 -8.55 -37.29 -8.45
CA GLY A 30 -7.70 -36.33 -9.16
C GLY A 30 -6.66 -36.98 -10.09
N ARG A 31 -7.03 -37.40 -11.30
CA ARG A 31 -6.03 -37.58 -12.37
C ARG A 31 -5.46 -36.19 -12.74
N ALA A 32 -4.14 -36.05 -12.78
CA ALA A 32 -3.47 -34.91 -13.38
C ALA A 32 -3.95 -34.79 -14.84
N SER A 33 -4.82 -33.81 -15.13
CA SER A 33 -5.38 -33.64 -16.47
C SER A 33 -4.41 -32.84 -17.33
N THR A 34 -4.00 -33.40 -18.46
CA THR A 34 -3.19 -32.77 -19.50
C THR A 34 -3.98 -31.78 -20.39
N GLY A 35 -5.10 -31.23 -19.92
CA GLY A 35 -5.92 -30.31 -20.72
C GLY A 35 -6.95 -29.50 -19.93
N SER A 36 -7.28 -28.32 -20.46
CA SER A 36 -8.25 -27.36 -19.95
C SER A 36 -9.70 -27.84 -20.12
N ARG A 37 -10.19 -28.69 -19.22
CA ARG A 37 -11.64 -28.94 -19.10
C ARG A 37 -12.16 -28.49 -17.74
N VAL A 38 -12.87 -27.36 -17.77
CA VAL A 38 -13.61 -26.76 -16.66
C VAL A 38 -14.93 -27.51 -16.47
N SER A 39 -15.14 -28.18 -15.33
CA SER A 39 -16.45 -28.72 -14.95
C SER A 39 -17.10 -27.85 -13.87
N LYS A 40 -18.42 -27.71 -13.98
CA LYS A 40 -19.24 -26.62 -13.41
C LYS A 40 -19.86 -26.90 -12.02
N LYS A 41 -19.45 -27.95 -11.29
CA LYS A 41 -20.35 -28.55 -10.28
C LYS A 41 -19.87 -28.81 -8.85
N ASP A 42 -18.68 -28.40 -8.45
CA ASP A 42 -18.31 -28.45 -7.02
C ASP A 42 -18.15 -27.04 -6.47
N HIS A 43 -18.87 -26.73 -5.40
CA HIS A 43 -18.66 -25.54 -4.56
C HIS A 43 -17.30 -25.67 -3.87
N TYR A 44 -16.23 -25.45 -4.63
CA TYR A 44 -14.88 -25.40 -4.12
C TYR A 44 -14.76 -24.15 -3.26
N VAL A 45 -14.61 -24.33 -1.95
CA VAL A 45 -13.96 -23.31 -1.12
C VAL A 45 -12.57 -23.17 -1.73
N ALA A 46 -12.27 -22.03 -2.34
CA ALA A 46 -10.94 -21.78 -2.91
C ALA A 46 -9.89 -22.24 -1.89
N ASP A 47 -9.00 -23.14 -2.29
CA ASP A 47 -7.94 -23.56 -1.39
C ASP A 47 -7.07 -22.32 -1.16
N LEU A 48 -7.16 -21.72 0.03
CA LEU A 48 -6.48 -20.46 0.41
C LEU A 48 -4.98 -20.72 0.68
N ARG A 49 -4.39 -21.68 -0.01
CA ARG A 49 -3.00 -22.13 0.11
C ARG A 49 -2.22 -21.63 -1.09
N ASN A 50 -1.76 -20.38 -1.00
CA ASN A 50 -0.89 -19.78 -2.00
C ASN A 50 0.56 -19.93 -1.56
N ASP A 51 1.39 -20.66 -2.31
CA ASP A 51 2.84 -20.77 -2.06
C ASP A 51 3.66 -19.91 -3.01
N VAL A 52 4.78 -19.40 -2.51
CA VAL A 52 5.85 -18.88 -3.37
C VAL A 52 6.66 -20.07 -3.88
N VAL A 53 6.64 -20.30 -5.19
CA VAL A 53 7.23 -21.50 -5.82
C VAL A 53 8.35 -21.20 -6.82
N SER A 54 8.51 -19.93 -7.21
CA SER A 54 9.43 -19.51 -8.26
C SER A 54 10.76 -19.04 -7.68
N GLU A 55 11.79 -19.88 -7.72
CA GLU A 55 13.14 -19.50 -7.27
C GLU A 55 13.67 -18.24 -7.96
N SER A 56 13.53 -18.13 -9.28
CA SER A 56 14.02 -16.95 -10.01
C SER A 56 13.30 -15.66 -9.61
N LEU A 57 12.05 -15.74 -9.14
CA LEU A 57 11.34 -14.57 -8.62
C LEU A 57 11.93 -14.16 -7.28
N CYS A 58 12.21 -15.12 -6.40
CA CYS A 58 12.88 -14.85 -5.13
C CYS A 58 14.27 -14.23 -5.35
N ASP A 59 15.07 -14.80 -6.25
CA ASP A 59 16.41 -14.33 -6.57
C ASP A 59 16.38 -12.89 -7.13
N ASP A 60 15.50 -12.62 -8.10
CA ASP A 60 15.28 -11.27 -8.65
C ASP A 60 14.86 -10.27 -7.56
N THR A 61 13.95 -10.69 -6.67
CA THR A 61 13.41 -9.83 -5.60
C THR A 61 14.49 -9.51 -4.56
N ILE A 62 15.28 -10.50 -4.15
CA ILE A 62 16.38 -10.32 -3.22
C ILE A 62 17.44 -9.40 -3.83
N LYS A 63 17.82 -9.63 -5.09
CA LYS A 63 18.77 -8.76 -5.79
C LYS A 63 18.28 -7.32 -5.89
N TYR A 64 16.99 -7.13 -6.18
CA TYR A 64 16.36 -5.82 -6.23
C TYR A 64 16.40 -5.10 -4.87
N LEU A 65 16.08 -5.82 -3.79
CA LEU A 65 16.05 -5.28 -2.43
C LEU A 65 17.42 -5.19 -1.75
N ALA A 66 18.43 -5.89 -2.27
CA ALA A 66 19.72 -6.10 -1.63
C ALA A 66 20.32 -4.83 -1.01
N PRO A 67 20.42 -3.68 -1.70
CA PRO A 67 21.06 -2.49 -1.14
C PRO A 67 20.46 -2.01 0.19
N THR A 68 19.15 -2.19 0.38
CA THR A 68 18.47 -1.81 1.63
C THR A 68 18.36 -2.97 2.61
N LEU A 69 18.57 -4.20 2.14
CA LEU A 69 18.36 -5.42 2.91
C LEU A 69 19.65 -5.92 3.56
N GLU A 70 20.82 -5.55 3.03
CA GLU A 70 22.14 -5.94 3.55
C GLU A 70 22.36 -5.59 5.02
N GLN A 71 21.77 -4.50 5.52
CA GLN A 71 21.83 -4.13 6.93
C GLN A 71 21.29 -5.23 7.88
N HIS A 72 20.48 -6.16 7.38
CA HIS A 72 19.93 -7.29 8.15
C HIS A 72 20.79 -8.57 8.05
N LYS A 73 22.01 -8.52 7.51
CA LYS A 73 22.91 -9.70 7.53
C LYS A 73 23.18 -10.13 8.98
N GLY A 74 23.07 -11.42 9.25
CA GLY A 74 23.22 -11.98 10.60
C GLY A 74 22.05 -11.73 11.55
N CYS A 75 20.92 -11.19 11.07
CA CYS A 75 19.75 -10.92 11.90
C CYS A 75 19.08 -12.20 12.43
N THR A 76 18.11 -12.04 13.32
CA THR A 76 17.07 -13.05 13.57
C THR A 76 15.96 -12.86 12.53
N ILE A 77 15.47 -13.95 11.93
CA ILE A 77 14.30 -13.92 11.05
C ILE A 77 13.14 -14.61 11.76
N ILE A 78 11.97 -13.97 11.78
CA ILE A 78 10.69 -14.60 12.12
C ILE A 78 9.89 -14.76 10.82
N ASP A 79 9.64 -15.99 10.42
CA ASP A 79 8.98 -16.34 9.16
C ASP A 79 7.57 -16.91 9.40
N ILE A 80 6.58 -16.14 8.99
CA ILE A 80 5.17 -16.44 9.18
C ILE A 80 4.66 -17.26 7.99
N HIS A 81 4.24 -18.50 8.26
CA HIS A 81 3.61 -19.38 7.26
C HIS A 81 4.50 -19.64 6.04
N PRO A 82 5.73 -20.17 6.23
CA PRO A 82 6.71 -20.36 5.16
C PRO A 82 6.25 -21.34 4.07
N GLY A 83 5.34 -22.27 4.38
CA GLY A 83 4.80 -23.25 3.42
C GLY A 83 5.91 -24.06 2.76
N ALA A 84 6.04 -23.91 1.43
CA ALA A 84 7.09 -24.57 0.65
C ALA A 84 8.53 -24.08 0.94
N SER A 85 8.70 -23.03 1.74
CA SER A 85 9.99 -22.48 2.20
C SER A 85 10.95 -22.04 1.10
N VAL A 86 10.48 -21.81 -0.13
CA VAL A 86 11.33 -21.33 -1.25
C VAL A 86 11.84 -19.92 -0.96
N TRP A 87 10.94 -18.99 -0.59
CA TRP A 87 11.31 -17.63 -0.19
C TRP A 87 12.21 -17.63 1.05
N SER A 88 11.83 -18.40 2.06
CA SER A 88 12.55 -18.56 3.33
C SER A 88 13.99 -18.99 3.10
N SER A 89 14.19 -20.03 2.27
CA SER A 89 15.52 -20.59 1.99
C SER A 89 16.40 -19.59 1.25
N LYS A 90 15.89 -18.95 0.19
CA LYS A 90 16.65 -17.97 -0.58
C LYS A 90 17.06 -16.77 0.27
N LEU A 91 16.15 -16.29 1.13
CA LEU A 91 16.46 -15.15 1.99
C LEU A 91 17.43 -15.53 3.12
N HIS A 92 17.31 -16.74 3.68
CA HIS A 92 18.27 -17.27 4.64
C HIS A 92 19.68 -17.33 4.04
N ASP A 93 19.81 -17.84 2.80
CA ASP A 93 21.11 -17.94 2.13
C ASP A 93 21.73 -16.55 1.88
N PHE A 94 20.91 -15.54 1.57
CA PHE A 94 21.38 -14.17 1.39
C PHE A 94 21.77 -13.47 2.70
N LEU A 95 20.95 -13.62 3.76
CA LEU A 95 21.12 -12.90 5.03
C LEU A 95 22.03 -13.62 6.03
N GLN A 96 22.22 -14.93 5.90
CA GLN A 96 22.98 -15.76 6.84
C GLN A 96 22.58 -15.49 8.30
N PRO A 97 21.28 -15.64 8.65
CA PRO A 97 20.77 -15.22 9.94
C PRO A 97 21.36 -16.07 11.08
N LYS A 98 21.64 -15.43 12.23
CA LYS A 98 22.01 -16.15 13.46
C LYS A 98 20.90 -17.09 13.91
N ARG A 99 19.66 -16.80 13.50
CA ARG A 99 18.49 -17.65 13.74
C ARG A 99 17.36 -17.36 12.76
N HIS A 100 16.72 -18.41 12.25
CA HIS A 100 15.57 -18.29 11.37
C HIS A 100 14.42 -19.15 11.90
N LEU A 101 13.44 -18.52 12.55
CA LEU A 101 12.26 -19.18 13.09
C LEU A 101 11.18 -19.35 12.01
N LEU A 102 10.81 -20.60 11.74
CA LEU A 102 9.73 -21.01 10.85
C LEU A 102 8.46 -21.25 11.68
N MET A 103 7.45 -20.39 11.54
CA MET A 103 6.14 -20.52 12.19
C MET A 103 5.15 -21.18 11.22
N GLU A 104 5.24 -22.51 11.10
CA GLU A 104 4.41 -23.31 10.19
C GLU A 104 3.51 -24.27 10.98
N PRO A 105 2.19 -23.98 11.08
CA PRO A 105 1.26 -24.81 11.84
C PRO A 105 0.79 -26.07 11.09
N GLU A 106 0.90 -26.13 9.75
CA GLU A 106 0.42 -27.28 8.98
C GLU A 106 1.50 -28.37 8.88
N GLU A 107 1.26 -29.49 9.56
CA GLU A 107 2.17 -30.63 9.69
C GLU A 107 2.56 -31.22 8.32
N LYS A 108 1.68 -31.14 7.31
CA LYS A 108 1.98 -31.63 5.95
C LYS A 108 3.21 -30.96 5.32
N TYR A 109 3.55 -29.73 5.69
CA TYR A 109 4.78 -29.07 5.22
C TYR A 109 6.03 -29.57 5.95
N PHE A 110 5.88 -30.14 7.14
CA PHE A 110 7.00 -30.44 8.02
C PHE A 110 8.01 -31.38 7.36
N GLN A 111 7.57 -32.57 6.94
CA GLN A 111 8.45 -33.58 6.36
C GLN A 111 9.14 -33.12 5.06
N PRO A 112 8.43 -32.60 4.04
CA PRO A 112 9.06 -32.26 2.77
C PRO A 112 9.87 -30.96 2.76
N PHE A 113 9.52 -29.98 3.60
CA PHE A 113 10.07 -28.63 3.49
C PHE A 113 10.77 -28.12 4.75
N ILE A 114 10.23 -28.38 5.95
CA ILE A 114 10.78 -27.84 7.19
C ILE A 114 11.93 -28.71 7.72
N LYS A 115 11.69 -30.02 7.85
CA LYS A 115 12.65 -30.98 8.40
C LYS A 115 14.01 -30.94 7.68
N PRO A 116 14.08 -30.91 6.33
CA PRO A 116 15.36 -30.81 5.64
C PRO A 116 16.14 -29.54 5.96
N LEU A 117 15.47 -28.43 6.31
CA LEU A 117 16.13 -27.18 6.72
C LEU A 117 16.69 -27.29 8.14
N LEU A 118 15.97 -27.94 9.05
CA LEU A 118 16.40 -28.15 10.44
C LEU A 118 17.59 -29.10 10.55
N GLU A 119 17.63 -30.14 9.73
CA GLU A 119 18.64 -31.22 9.80
C GLU A 119 19.96 -30.88 9.07
N LYS A 120 20.02 -29.74 8.35
CA LYS A 120 21.28 -29.29 7.74
C LYS A 120 22.37 -29.12 8.81
N PRO A 121 23.61 -29.59 8.59
CA PRO A 121 24.71 -29.35 9.51
C PRO A 121 24.88 -27.85 9.79
N GLY A 122 24.94 -27.47 11.07
CA GLY A 122 25.06 -26.07 11.48
C GLY A 122 23.80 -25.23 11.28
N SER A 123 22.63 -25.86 11.05
CA SER A 123 21.38 -25.14 10.79
C SER A 123 21.00 -24.15 11.91
N THR A 124 20.79 -22.90 11.51
CA THR A 124 20.24 -21.85 12.38
C THR A 124 18.70 -21.78 12.30
N TYR A 125 18.07 -22.69 11.54
CA TYR A 125 16.61 -22.78 11.49
C TYR A 125 16.03 -23.31 12.79
N ARG A 126 14.89 -22.78 13.19
CA ARG A 126 14.05 -23.25 14.30
C ARG A 126 12.63 -23.38 13.80
N HIS A 127 11.83 -24.26 14.38
CA HIS A 127 10.45 -24.48 13.97
C HIS A 127 9.52 -24.45 15.16
N THR A 128 8.33 -23.91 14.94
CA THR A 128 7.20 -24.01 15.86
C THR A 128 5.92 -24.24 15.08
N THR A 129 4.98 -24.96 15.68
CA THR A 129 3.61 -25.15 15.17
C THR A 129 2.66 -24.03 15.59
N LEU A 130 3.16 -23.03 16.33
CA LEU A 130 2.37 -21.84 16.66
C LEU A 130 2.06 -21.05 15.38
N VAL A 131 0.81 -20.61 15.27
CA VAL A 131 0.34 -19.82 14.13
C VAL A 131 0.90 -18.40 14.23
N GLY A 132 1.64 -17.95 13.21
CA GLY A 132 2.27 -16.62 13.19
C GLY A 132 1.30 -15.49 12.82
N ALA A 133 0.23 -15.80 12.09
CA ALA A 133 -0.85 -14.86 11.83
C ALA A 133 -2.21 -15.52 12.10
N HIS A 134 -2.98 -14.96 13.03
CA HIS A 134 -4.31 -15.47 13.39
C HIS A 134 -5.14 -14.34 14.03
N PRO A 135 -6.45 -14.20 13.73
CA PRO A 135 -7.27 -13.12 14.28
C PRO A 135 -7.37 -13.09 15.81
N ARG A 136 -7.06 -14.20 16.50
CA ARG A 136 -7.22 -14.33 17.95
C ARG A 136 -5.97 -14.76 18.71
N GLU A 137 -5.11 -15.56 18.09
CA GLU A 137 -4.05 -16.27 18.81
C GLU A 137 -2.68 -15.62 18.64
N PHE A 138 -2.57 -14.69 17.71
CA PHE A 138 -1.29 -14.13 17.29
C PHE A 138 -0.52 -13.44 18.44
N TRP A 139 -1.15 -12.60 19.28
CA TRP A 139 -0.50 -11.98 20.44
C TRP A 139 0.12 -12.99 21.39
N ASN A 140 -0.68 -13.95 21.86
CA ASN A 140 -0.21 -14.98 22.77
C ASN A 140 0.90 -15.84 22.15
N ASN A 141 0.84 -16.08 20.83
CA ASN A 141 1.86 -16.85 20.13
C ASN A 141 3.18 -16.08 20.02
N TYR A 142 3.14 -14.77 19.75
CA TYR A 142 4.34 -13.93 19.74
C TYR A 142 4.95 -13.80 21.14
N GLU A 143 4.16 -13.66 22.20
CA GLU A 143 4.72 -13.66 23.56
C GLU A 143 5.48 -14.95 23.89
N LYS A 144 4.92 -16.11 23.52
CA LYS A 144 5.59 -17.41 23.68
C LYS A 144 6.87 -17.48 22.86
N VAL A 145 6.81 -17.09 21.59
CA VAL A 145 7.98 -17.14 20.67
C VAL A 145 9.10 -16.21 21.14
N LEU A 146 8.75 -14.99 21.53
CA LEU A 146 9.70 -13.95 21.93
C LEU A 146 10.23 -14.15 23.35
N GLY A 147 9.53 -14.93 24.18
CA GLY A 147 9.99 -15.35 25.50
C GLY A 147 10.80 -16.65 25.52
N HIS A 148 10.79 -17.44 24.44
CA HIS A 148 11.42 -18.76 24.43
C HIS A 148 12.90 -18.69 24.00
N PRO A 149 13.85 -19.15 24.84
CA PRO A 149 15.30 -19.03 24.56
C PRO A 149 15.74 -19.65 23.23
N GLU A 150 15.10 -20.76 22.85
CA GLU A 150 15.44 -21.50 21.62
C GLU A 150 14.71 -21.00 20.36
N LEU A 151 13.64 -20.20 20.51
CA LEU A 151 12.87 -19.67 19.38
C LEU A 151 13.39 -18.29 18.99
N ALA A 152 12.77 -17.18 19.34
CA ALA A 152 13.24 -15.85 18.94
C ALA A 152 13.31 -14.90 20.14
N PRO A 153 14.15 -15.18 21.15
CA PRO A 153 14.15 -14.42 22.39
C PRO A 153 14.46 -12.95 22.12
N MET A 154 13.66 -12.06 22.72
CA MET A 154 13.82 -10.62 22.60
C MET A 154 13.69 -9.95 23.96
N THR A 155 14.60 -9.00 24.24
CA THR A 155 14.55 -8.17 25.44
C THR A 155 13.84 -6.86 25.11
N ALA A 156 12.86 -6.48 25.92
CA ALA A 156 12.19 -5.19 25.77
C ALA A 156 13.11 -4.06 26.26
N LEU A 157 13.20 -2.99 25.47
CA LEU A 157 13.85 -1.76 25.90
C LEU A 157 12.95 -0.97 26.87
N PRO A 158 13.52 -0.10 27.70
CA PRO A 158 12.74 0.85 28.51
C PRO A 158 11.81 1.71 27.63
N LYS A 159 10.64 2.08 28.15
CA LYS A 159 9.59 2.79 27.38
C LYS A 159 10.05 4.10 26.73
N ASP A 160 11.00 4.78 27.37
CA ASP A 160 11.50 6.09 26.92
C ASP A 160 12.84 5.97 26.15
N ASP A 161 13.27 4.75 25.80
CA ASP A 161 14.50 4.55 25.06
C ASP A 161 14.39 5.10 23.62
N PRO A 162 15.26 6.02 23.18
CA PRO A 162 15.21 6.58 21.82
C PRO A 162 15.37 5.53 20.70
N ALA A 163 15.98 4.37 20.97
CA ALA A 163 16.12 3.29 20.00
C ALA A 163 14.76 2.68 19.61
N LEU A 164 13.72 2.81 20.44
CA LEU A 164 12.36 2.39 20.12
C LEU A 164 11.76 3.11 18.90
N ARG A 165 12.33 4.27 18.51
CA ARG A 165 11.91 5.06 17.34
C ARG A 165 12.79 4.84 16.11
N LYS A 166 13.79 3.96 16.20
CA LYS A 166 14.73 3.64 15.12
C LYS A 166 14.45 2.25 14.57
N LEU A 167 14.85 2.04 13.31
CA LEU A 167 14.87 0.70 12.72
C LEU A 167 15.84 -0.20 13.48
N ASP A 168 15.38 -1.39 13.87
CA ASP A 168 16.19 -2.47 14.42
C ASP A 168 16.61 -3.43 13.29
N PRO A 169 17.86 -3.39 12.82
CA PRO A 169 18.34 -4.29 11.77
C PRO A 169 18.59 -5.72 12.29
N THR A 170 18.55 -5.95 13.60
CA THR A 170 18.85 -7.25 14.21
C THR A 170 17.68 -8.24 14.13
N LEU A 171 16.50 -7.76 13.74
CA LEU A 171 15.30 -8.55 13.56
C LEU A 171 14.62 -8.22 12.22
N LEU A 172 14.25 -9.27 11.48
CA LEU A 172 13.46 -9.17 10.26
C LEU A 172 12.24 -10.08 10.37
N VAL A 173 11.06 -9.54 10.07
CA VAL A 173 9.85 -10.35 9.97
C VAL A 173 9.55 -10.57 8.49
N ILE A 174 9.36 -11.82 8.11
CA ILE A 174 8.91 -12.19 6.76
C ILE A 174 7.66 -13.06 6.86
N GLY A 175 6.95 -13.22 5.76
CA GLY A 175 5.90 -14.23 5.76
C GLY A 175 4.94 -14.17 4.59
N ASN A 176 4.02 -15.13 4.59
CA ASN A 176 3.01 -15.30 3.58
C ASN A 176 1.60 -15.20 4.18
N LEU A 177 1.03 -14.00 4.11
CA LEU A 177 -0.33 -13.72 4.56
C LEU A 177 -1.39 -14.07 3.51
N ALA A 178 -0.99 -14.51 2.31
CA ALA A 178 -1.89 -15.10 1.34
C ALA A 178 -2.33 -16.53 1.71
N ARG A 179 -1.69 -17.12 2.74
CA ARG A 179 -2.07 -18.39 3.36
C ARG A 179 -3.01 -18.15 4.53
N GLN A 180 -4.19 -18.77 4.46
CA GLN A 180 -5.17 -18.72 5.54
C GLN A 180 -5.40 -20.12 6.10
N TYR A 181 -5.09 -20.31 7.38
CA TYR A 181 -5.43 -21.53 8.10
C TYR A 181 -6.86 -21.42 8.66
N LYS A 182 -7.54 -22.56 8.80
CA LYS A 182 -8.97 -22.59 9.19
C LYS A 182 -9.18 -21.93 10.56
N VAL A 183 -9.80 -20.76 10.56
CA VAL A 183 -10.33 -20.14 11.78
C VAL A 183 -11.68 -20.81 12.06
N HIS A 184 -11.77 -21.57 13.15
CA HIS A 184 -13.05 -22.10 13.61
C HIS A 184 -13.96 -20.92 13.97
N HIS A 185 -15.02 -20.72 13.18
CA HIS A 185 -16.14 -19.78 13.35
C HIS A 185 -15.99 -18.34 12.79
N ARG A 186 -16.80 -18.12 11.73
CA ARG A 186 -17.49 -16.90 11.26
C ARG A 186 -16.85 -15.95 10.23
N ASN A 187 -17.79 -15.54 9.35
CA ASN A 187 -17.90 -14.44 8.39
C ASN A 187 -16.76 -14.19 7.40
N LYS A 188 -17.09 -14.44 6.12
CA LYS A 188 -16.31 -14.15 4.90
C LYS A 188 -16.05 -12.65 4.67
N SER A 189 -16.20 -11.79 5.67
CA SER A 189 -16.23 -10.32 5.51
C SER A 189 -14.95 -9.60 5.90
N VAL A 190 -13.96 -10.28 6.50
CA VAL A 190 -12.70 -9.63 6.93
C VAL A 190 -11.54 -10.17 6.11
N SER A 191 -10.82 -9.26 5.46
CA SER A 191 -9.58 -9.54 4.74
C SER A 191 -8.47 -9.86 5.73
N PHE A 192 -7.91 -11.08 5.64
CA PHE A 192 -7.01 -11.62 6.67
C PHE A 192 -5.66 -10.92 6.71
N GLY A 193 -4.99 -10.76 5.56
CA GLY A 193 -3.68 -10.10 5.52
C GLY A 193 -3.79 -8.66 6.01
N THR A 194 -4.86 -8.00 5.58
CA THR A 194 -5.25 -6.66 5.99
C THR A 194 -5.45 -6.51 7.50
N LEU A 195 -6.13 -7.46 8.17
CA LEU A 195 -6.29 -7.46 9.62
C LEU A 195 -4.94 -7.56 10.34
N VAL A 196 -4.11 -8.50 9.90
CA VAL A 196 -2.79 -8.76 10.50
C VAL A 196 -1.86 -7.56 10.35
N LEU A 197 -1.84 -6.94 9.16
CA LEU A 197 -1.08 -5.71 8.92
C LEU A 197 -1.52 -4.56 9.82
N GLN A 198 -2.82 -4.39 10.01
CA GLN A 198 -3.32 -3.37 10.93
C GLN A 198 -2.81 -3.61 12.35
N GLN A 199 -2.79 -4.86 12.81
CA GLN A 199 -2.29 -5.20 14.14
C GLN A 199 -0.78 -5.00 14.26
N PHE A 200 0.01 -5.38 13.25
CA PHE A 200 1.46 -5.11 13.23
C PHE A 200 1.76 -3.62 13.21
N GLY A 201 1.01 -2.82 12.44
CA GLY A 201 1.13 -1.36 12.44
C GLY A 201 0.86 -0.76 13.82
N TYR A 202 -0.18 -1.24 14.53
CA TYR A 202 -0.44 -0.82 15.91
C TYR A 202 0.67 -1.22 16.88
N ALA A 203 1.19 -2.44 16.77
CA ALA A 203 2.31 -2.87 17.60
C ALA A 203 3.56 -2.01 17.38
N GLY A 204 3.80 -1.53 16.14
CA GLY A 204 4.86 -0.58 15.84
C GLY A 204 4.66 0.77 16.54
N LEU A 205 3.43 1.29 16.56
CA LEU A 205 3.10 2.54 17.25
C LEU A 205 3.23 2.43 18.78
N ALA A 206 2.87 1.27 19.34
CA ALA A 206 2.88 1.00 20.78
C ALA A 206 4.20 0.39 21.29
N ASN A 207 5.18 0.12 20.41
CA ASN A 207 6.42 -0.59 20.73
C ASN A 207 6.18 -1.97 21.40
N GLU A 208 5.18 -2.70 20.91
CA GLU A 208 4.80 -4.04 21.39
C GLU A 208 5.33 -5.17 20.49
N LEU A 209 5.16 -6.43 20.90
CA LEU A 209 5.64 -7.62 20.18
C LEU A 209 7.14 -7.59 19.83
N PHE A 210 7.47 -7.88 18.57
CA PHE A 210 8.76 -7.75 17.95
C PHE A 210 9.22 -6.28 17.81
N HIS A 211 8.38 -5.28 18.11
CA HIS A 211 8.80 -3.87 18.17
C HIS A 211 9.33 -3.42 19.54
N LYS A 212 9.42 -4.35 20.51
CA LYS A 212 9.90 -4.06 21.87
C LYS A 212 11.38 -3.67 21.93
N GLY A 213 12.16 -3.92 20.88
CA GLY A 213 13.57 -3.52 20.76
C GLY A 213 13.85 -2.40 19.75
N GLY A 214 12.82 -1.90 19.06
CA GLY A 214 12.96 -0.96 17.93
C GLY A 214 11.91 -1.23 16.84
N LEU A 215 11.85 -0.38 15.84
CA LEU A 215 10.96 -0.56 14.69
C LEU A 215 11.49 -1.70 13.80
N VAL A 216 10.63 -2.62 13.36
CA VAL A 216 11.07 -3.82 12.65
C VAL A 216 10.59 -3.77 11.20
N ARG A 217 11.49 -4.09 10.26
CA ARG A 217 11.14 -4.22 8.85
C ARG A 217 10.37 -5.51 8.61
N MET A 218 9.36 -5.43 7.75
CA MET A 218 8.52 -6.57 7.37
C MET A 218 8.55 -6.80 5.85
N LEU A 219 8.70 -8.05 5.41
CA LEU A 219 8.56 -8.47 4.00
C LEU A 219 7.45 -9.51 3.87
N LEU A 220 6.27 -9.08 3.41
CA LEU A 220 5.04 -9.88 3.49
C LEU A 220 4.43 -10.11 2.11
N TRP A 221 4.16 -11.38 1.79
CA TRP A 221 3.35 -11.76 0.63
C TRP A 221 1.87 -11.67 0.96
N LEU A 222 1.10 -11.01 0.09
CA LEU A 222 -0.32 -10.76 0.26
C LEU A 222 -1.10 -11.19 -0.99
N PRO A 223 -2.39 -11.55 -0.88
CA PRO A 223 -3.23 -11.76 -2.06
C PRO A 223 -3.30 -10.48 -2.87
N ALA A 224 -3.16 -10.58 -4.20
CA ALA A 224 -3.26 -9.43 -5.10
C ALA A 224 -4.59 -8.65 -4.95
N ALA A 225 -5.68 -9.33 -4.55
CA ALA A 225 -6.97 -8.71 -4.28
C ALA A 225 -6.96 -7.71 -3.11
N GLU A 226 -6.03 -7.85 -2.17
CA GLU A 226 -5.89 -6.93 -1.02
C GLU A 226 -5.19 -5.62 -1.41
N LYS A 227 -4.52 -5.58 -2.57
CA LYS A 227 -3.72 -4.43 -3.05
C LYS A 227 -4.49 -3.11 -2.97
N TYR A 228 -5.69 -3.03 -3.53
CA TYR A 228 -6.46 -1.78 -3.56
C TYR A 228 -6.93 -1.29 -2.19
N THR A 229 -7.00 -2.19 -1.20
CA THR A 229 -7.35 -1.83 0.17
C THR A 229 -6.12 -1.31 0.93
N LEU A 230 -4.93 -1.83 0.63
CA LEU A 230 -3.68 -1.47 1.32
C LEU A 230 -2.96 -0.29 0.68
N LEU A 231 -2.90 -0.28 -0.65
CA LEU A 231 -2.25 0.72 -1.50
C LEU A 231 -3.30 1.30 -2.45
N PRO A 232 -4.20 2.16 -1.94
CA PRO A 232 -5.27 2.73 -2.74
C PRO A 232 -4.67 3.57 -3.89
N ILE A 233 -5.14 3.30 -5.10
CA ILE A 233 -4.73 4.04 -6.31
C ILE A 233 -5.24 5.50 -6.30
N SER A 234 -6.27 5.80 -5.51
CA SER A 234 -6.86 7.14 -5.41
C SER A 234 -7.29 7.38 -3.95
N GLU A 235 -7.26 8.64 -3.49
CA GLU A 235 -7.74 9.04 -2.17
C GLU A 235 -9.21 8.63 -1.93
N MET A 236 -10.02 8.51 -2.99
CA MET A 236 -11.39 8.00 -2.88
C MET A 236 -11.50 6.54 -2.39
N HIS A 237 -10.42 5.77 -2.50
CA HIS A 237 -10.33 4.40 -1.99
C HIS A 237 -9.64 4.31 -0.64
N ARG A 238 -9.12 5.44 -0.13
CA ARG A 238 -8.49 5.49 1.18
C ARG A 238 -9.55 5.29 2.24
N ARG A 239 -9.30 4.34 3.14
CA ARG A 239 -10.13 4.04 4.30
C ARG A 239 -9.40 4.41 5.58
N SER A 240 -10.12 4.40 6.70
CA SER A 240 -9.56 4.66 8.04
C SER A 240 -8.33 3.81 8.34
N MET A 241 -8.27 2.59 7.80
CA MET A 241 -7.12 1.71 7.91
C MET A 241 -5.86 2.24 7.23
N ASN A 242 -5.96 2.83 6.03
CA ASN A 242 -4.82 3.41 5.34
C ASN A 242 -4.26 4.59 6.12
N ALA A 243 -5.14 5.43 6.67
CA ALA A 243 -4.73 6.53 7.55
C ALA A 243 -3.95 5.99 8.77
N ARG A 244 -4.48 4.94 9.42
CA ARG A 244 -3.81 4.29 10.57
C ARG A 244 -2.44 3.71 10.22
N LEU A 245 -2.34 3.00 9.10
CA LEU A 245 -1.08 2.42 8.64
C LEU A 245 -0.07 3.51 8.27
N SER A 246 -0.51 4.61 7.63
CA SER A 246 0.39 5.72 7.24
C SER A 246 0.99 6.47 8.42
N VAL A 247 0.39 6.43 9.61
CA VAL A 247 0.94 7.08 10.80
C VAL A 247 2.15 6.31 11.36
N GLY A 248 2.11 4.97 11.28
CA GLY A 248 3.11 4.11 11.93
C GLY A 248 4.05 3.36 10.99
N SER A 249 3.82 3.42 9.68
CA SER A 249 4.58 2.61 8.72
C SER A 249 4.67 3.25 7.34
N THR A 250 5.77 2.93 6.64
CA THR A 250 5.88 3.13 5.18
C THR A 250 5.65 1.78 4.51
N ILE A 251 4.64 1.71 3.64
CA ILE A 251 4.26 0.48 2.92
C ILE A 251 4.54 0.67 1.43
N THR A 252 5.29 -0.28 0.86
CA THR A 252 5.68 -0.23 -0.56
C THR A 252 5.45 -1.59 -1.21
N GLU A 253 4.75 -1.61 -2.36
CA GLU A 253 4.69 -2.79 -3.22
C GLU A 253 6.05 -3.00 -3.87
N THR A 254 6.75 -4.06 -3.48
CA THR A 254 8.07 -4.37 -4.04
C THR A 254 7.95 -5.21 -5.31
N VAL A 255 7.11 -6.23 -5.27
CA VAL A 255 6.85 -7.16 -6.37
C VAL A 255 5.37 -7.52 -6.38
N GLY A 256 4.86 -7.83 -7.57
CA GLY A 256 3.45 -8.13 -7.77
C GLY A 256 3.20 -8.67 -9.18
N SER A 257 1.94 -8.88 -9.50
CA SER A 257 1.48 -9.18 -10.85
C SER A 257 0.94 -7.92 -11.51
N LEU A 258 1.13 -7.79 -12.82
CA LEU A 258 0.30 -6.89 -13.63
C LEU A 258 -1.17 -7.27 -13.42
N ASP A 259 -2.01 -6.27 -13.23
CA ASP A 259 -3.36 -6.38 -12.67
C ASP A 259 -4.17 -7.52 -13.32
N LEU A 260 -4.39 -8.63 -12.57
CA LEU A 260 -5.25 -9.74 -13.03
C LEU A 260 -6.71 -9.28 -13.11
N TYR A 261 -7.06 -8.28 -12.31
CA TYR A 261 -8.23 -7.47 -12.52
C TYR A 261 -7.81 -6.35 -13.43
N ASN A 262 -7.99 -6.54 -14.73
CA ASN A 262 -7.93 -5.46 -15.68
C ASN A 262 -8.69 -4.28 -15.05
N ALA A 263 -8.01 -3.18 -14.68
CA ALA A 263 -8.66 -2.01 -14.09
C ALA A 263 -9.73 -1.47 -15.05
N ASP A 264 -9.61 -1.82 -16.33
CA ASP A 264 -10.61 -1.60 -17.37
C ASP A 264 -11.84 -2.50 -17.25
N SER A 265 -11.87 -3.55 -16.43
CA SER A 265 -13.00 -4.50 -16.36
C SER A 265 -13.94 -4.24 -15.19
N THR A 266 -13.51 -3.52 -14.15
CA THR A 266 -14.38 -3.12 -13.05
C THR A 266 -14.79 -1.67 -13.24
N PHE A 267 -16.09 -1.44 -13.39
CA PHE A 267 -16.71 -0.12 -13.51
C PHE A 267 -16.18 0.89 -12.47
N TYR A 268 -15.84 0.41 -11.26
CA TYR A 268 -15.30 1.21 -10.17
C TYR A 268 -13.82 1.58 -10.33
N ALA A 269 -13.00 0.75 -10.98
CA ALA A 269 -11.59 1.07 -11.21
C ALA A 269 -11.41 2.07 -12.37
N ARG A 270 -12.25 2.01 -13.42
CA ARG A 270 -12.24 3.01 -14.51
C ARG A 270 -12.54 4.42 -14.03
N ARG A 271 -13.57 4.59 -13.18
CA ARG A 271 -14.05 5.92 -12.76
C ARG A 271 -13.19 6.59 -11.69
N ARG A 272 -12.11 5.95 -11.24
CA ARG A 272 -11.36 6.38 -10.04
C ARG A 272 -9.85 6.15 -10.16
N GLN A 273 -9.35 6.16 -11.40
CA GLN A 273 -7.92 6.15 -11.63
C GLN A 273 -7.29 7.43 -11.10
N ARG A 274 -6.01 7.34 -10.75
CA ARG A 274 -5.21 8.51 -10.40
C ARG A 274 -4.98 9.35 -11.67
N ALA A 275 -4.91 10.66 -11.51
CA ALA A 275 -4.50 11.57 -12.56
C ALA A 275 -3.16 11.12 -13.18
N PRO A 276 -3.02 11.07 -14.53
CA PRO A 276 -1.79 10.65 -15.19
C PRO A 276 -0.54 11.42 -14.73
N VAL A 277 -0.67 12.72 -14.50
CA VAL A 277 0.40 13.58 -13.96
C VAL A 277 0.87 13.14 -12.57
N VAL A 278 -0.05 12.73 -11.68
CA VAL A 278 0.31 12.24 -10.34
C VAL A 278 0.94 10.86 -10.42
N GLU A 279 0.48 9.99 -11.33
CA GLU A 279 1.17 8.72 -11.60
C GLU A 279 2.60 8.95 -12.10
N ALA A 280 2.82 9.92 -12.99
CA ALA A 280 4.15 10.25 -13.50
C ALA A 280 5.07 10.77 -12.38
N VAL A 281 4.59 11.67 -11.51
CA VAL A 281 5.39 12.16 -10.37
C VAL A 281 5.68 11.07 -9.35
N LEU A 282 4.72 10.19 -9.05
CA LEU A 282 4.97 9.06 -8.16
C LEU A 282 5.97 8.07 -8.76
N ALA A 283 5.89 7.85 -10.07
CA ALA A 283 6.84 7.00 -10.80
C ALA A 283 8.26 7.58 -10.79
N ASP A 284 8.40 8.87 -11.05
CA ASP A 284 9.68 9.58 -10.98
C ASP A 284 10.23 9.59 -9.54
N ARG A 285 9.41 9.89 -8.53
CA ARG A 285 9.80 9.79 -7.11
C ARG A 285 10.29 8.39 -6.74
N ALA A 286 9.58 7.34 -7.18
CA ALA A 286 10.00 5.96 -6.97
C ALA A 286 11.33 5.66 -7.67
N GLN A 287 11.55 6.18 -8.88
CA GLN A 287 12.82 6.02 -9.61
C GLN A 287 13.98 6.74 -8.93
N ARG A 288 13.80 7.98 -8.49
CA ARG A 288 14.81 8.73 -7.72
C ARG A 288 15.15 7.99 -6.45
N TRP A 289 14.14 7.57 -5.69
CA TRP A 289 14.36 6.80 -4.47
C TRP A 289 15.12 5.49 -4.74
N MET A 290 14.75 4.76 -5.79
CA MET A 290 15.49 3.56 -6.21
C MET A 290 16.94 3.88 -6.56
N HIS A 291 17.18 4.93 -7.33
CA HIS A 291 18.51 5.38 -7.72
C HIS A 291 19.36 5.75 -6.49
N ASP A 292 18.81 6.55 -5.58
CA ASP A 292 19.49 7.02 -4.37
C ASP A 292 19.87 5.87 -3.43
N HIS A 293 19.11 4.77 -3.46
CA HIS A 293 19.39 3.57 -2.69
C HIS A 293 20.14 2.49 -3.49
N GLY A 294 20.60 2.78 -4.71
CA GLY A 294 21.32 1.81 -5.53
C GLY A 294 20.49 0.60 -5.98
N MET A 295 19.16 0.69 -5.94
CA MET A 295 18.25 -0.39 -6.31
C MET A 295 18.11 -0.48 -7.83
N GLN A 296 18.42 -1.66 -8.37
CA GLN A 296 18.39 -1.90 -9.81
C GLN A 296 17.25 -2.82 -10.20
N ARG A 297 16.44 -2.41 -11.17
CA ARG A 297 15.37 -3.23 -11.72
C ARG A 297 15.95 -4.51 -12.35
N PRO A 298 15.44 -5.71 -12.01
CA PRO A 298 15.88 -6.95 -12.63
C PRO A 298 15.63 -6.98 -14.15
N THR A 299 16.56 -7.56 -14.90
CA THR A 299 16.46 -7.68 -16.37
C THR A 299 15.22 -8.48 -16.78
N GLY A 300 14.47 -7.98 -17.75
CA GLY A 300 13.26 -8.67 -18.27
C GLY A 300 12.02 -8.57 -17.37
N ARG A 301 12.07 -7.81 -16.27
CA ARG A 301 10.90 -7.52 -15.42
C ARG A 301 10.36 -6.11 -15.71
N PRO A 302 9.10 -5.96 -16.15
CA PRO A 302 8.50 -4.63 -16.29
C PRO A 302 8.22 -4.02 -14.92
N PHE A 303 8.10 -2.68 -14.86
CA PHE A 303 7.48 -2.04 -13.70
C PHE A 303 5.99 -2.39 -13.66
N LEU A 304 5.43 -2.55 -12.46
CA LEU A 304 4.04 -2.99 -12.26
C LEU A 304 3.00 -2.00 -12.78
N TYR A 305 3.36 -0.72 -12.85
CA TYR A 305 2.51 0.32 -13.41
C TYR A 305 3.09 0.65 -14.78
N ASN A 306 2.39 0.24 -15.84
CA ASN A 306 2.74 0.63 -17.20
C ASN A 306 2.33 2.09 -17.34
N ARG A 307 3.34 2.95 -17.23
CA ARG A 307 3.20 4.39 -17.05
C ARG A 307 2.66 4.95 -18.34
N LEU A 308 1.49 5.59 -18.30
CA LEU A 308 1.17 6.56 -19.34
C LEU A 308 2.32 7.56 -19.33
N GLU A 309 2.93 7.79 -20.49
CA GLU A 309 3.80 8.95 -20.66
C GLU A 309 2.91 10.16 -20.35
N ALA A 310 3.08 10.77 -19.18
CA ALA A 310 2.49 12.08 -18.97
C ALA A 310 3.09 12.98 -20.04
N ASP A 311 2.25 13.83 -20.64
CA ASP A 311 2.77 14.95 -21.40
C ASP A 311 3.75 15.69 -20.49
N ALA A 312 5.00 15.84 -20.93
CA ALA A 312 6.12 16.38 -20.16
C ALA A 312 5.91 17.83 -19.66
N SER A 313 4.75 18.42 -19.95
CA SER A 313 4.35 19.78 -19.61
C SER A 313 3.52 19.91 -18.32
N GLU A 314 3.02 18.83 -17.73
CA GLU A 314 2.22 18.92 -16.50
C GLU A 314 3.09 18.66 -15.24
N GLU A 315 3.33 19.70 -14.44
CA GLU A 315 4.03 19.62 -13.15
C GLU A 315 3.01 19.42 -12.01
N VAL A 316 3.25 18.48 -11.08
CA VAL A 316 2.45 18.41 -9.84
C VAL A 316 2.95 19.47 -8.89
N LEU A 317 2.12 20.49 -8.64
CA LEU A 317 2.45 21.53 -7.68
C LEU A 317 2.12 21.07 -6.26
N SER A 318 3.08 21.16 -5.34
CA SER A 318 2.84 20.87 -3.92
C SER A 318 2.14 22.05 -3.25
N PRO A 319 1.01 21.85 -2.55
CA PRO A 319 0.41 22.92 -1.75
C PRO A 319 1.29 23.31 -0.55
N PHE A 320 2.25 22.47 -0.17
CA PHE A 320 3.18 22.71 0.94
C PHE A 320 4.47 23.42 0.51
N GLU A 321 4.63 23.73 -0.77
CA GLU A 321 5.75 24.50 -1.30
C GLU A 321 5.22 25.82 -1.84
N THR A 322 5.82 26.93 -1.42
CA THR A 322 5.39 28.27 -1.83
C THR A 322 6.58 29.13 -2.21
N THR A 323 6.42 29.89 -3.29
CA THR A 323 7.37 30.92 -3.70
C THR A 323 7.09 32.26 -3.02
N VAL A 324 5.96 32.38 -2.30
CA VAL A 324 5.60 33.57 -1.55
C VAL A 324 6.59 33.76 -0.41
N SER A 325 7.23 34.93 -0.39
CA SER A 325 8.31 35.24 0.54
C SER A 325 8.12 36.57 1.27
N THR A 326 7.20 37.41 0.79
CA THR A 326 6.92 38.73 1.34
C THR A 326 5.44 38.92 1.64
N TRP A 327 5.13 39.86 2.55
CA TRP A 327 3.76 40.23 2.91
C TRP A 327 2.91 40.64 1.69
N ARG A 328 3.48 41.46 0.81
CA ARG A 328 2.79 41.95 -0.39
C ARG A 328 2.44 40.81 -1.36
N GLU A 329 3.31 39.81 -1.48
CA GLU A 329 3.04 38.63 -2.31
C GLU A 329 1.92 37.77 -1.69
N LEU A 330 1.90 37.63 -0.36
CA LEU A 330 0.84 36.92 0.36
C LEU A 330 -0.51 37.61 0.17
N GLU A 331 -0.59 38.92 0.36
CA GLU A 331 -1.84 39.68 0.14
C GLU A 331 -2.36 39.50 -1.29
N ALA A 332 -1.48 39.57 -2.30
CA ALA A 332 -1.86 39.38 -3.69
C ALA A 332 -2.36 37.95 -3.98
N GLU A 333 -1.78 36.92 -3.36
CA GLU A 333 -2.25 35.54 -3.50
C GLU A 333 -3.60 35.32 -2.79
N ILE A 334 -3.83 35.92 -1.63
CA ILE A 334 -5.14 35.90 -0.94
C ILE A 334 -6.19 36.56 -1.83
N ASP A 335 -5.93 37.77 -2.33
CA ASP A 335 -6.85 38.48 -3.24
C ASP A 335 -7.17 37.65 -4.49
N THR A 336 -6.18 36.97 -5.05
CA THR A 336 -6.35 36.08 -6.21
C THR A 336 -7.24 34.88 -5.87
N ALA A 337 -7.07 34.29 -4.68
CA ALA A 337 -7.88 33.16 -4.24
C ALA A 337 -9.33 33.57 -3.94
N GLU A 338 -9.55 34.70 -3.29
CA GLU A 338 -10.88 35.26 -3.03
C GLU A 338 -11.61 35.61 -4.34
N ALA A 339 -10.92 36.28 -5.28
CA ALA A 339 -11.50 36.61 -6.58
C ALA A 339 -11.89 35.34 -7.36
N ARG A 340 -11.06 34.30 -7.27
CA ARG A 340 -11.35 32.99 -7.87
C ARG A 340 -12.57 32.35 -7.21
N PHE A 341 -12.65 32.35 -5.89
CA PHE A 341 -13.81 31.84 -5.17
C PHE A 341 -15.10 32.60 -5.54
N GLY A 342 -15.05 33.92 -5.64
CA GLY A 342 -16.15 34.75 -6.13
C GLY A 342 -16.61 34.37 -7.54
N ALA A 343 -15.66 34.10 -8.45
CA ALA A 343 -15.99 33.62 -9.78
C ALA A 343 -16.68 32.25 -9.74
N ILE A 344 -16.23 31.34 -8.87
CA ILE A 344 -16.81 30.00 -8.69
C ILE A 344 -18.22 30.10 -8.09
N SER A 345 -18.41 30.85 -7.01
CA SER A 345 -19.69 30.98 -6.30
C SER A 345 -20.76 31.70 -7.12
N SER A 346 -20.36 32.58 -8.05
CA SER A 346 -21.27 33.21 -9.01
C SER A 346 -21.88 32.23 -10.03
N VAL A 347 -21.26 31.05 -10.22
CA VAL A 347 -21.76 30.01 -11.11
C VAL A 347 -22.81 29.18 -10.37
N SER A 348 -24.08 29.41 -10.69
CA SER A 348 -25.18 28.66 -10.05
C SER A 348 -25.08 27.15 -10.36
N LEU A 349 -25.11 26.32 -9.32
CA LEU A 349 -25.23 24.86 -9.45
C LEU A 349 -26.59 24.52 -10.07
N PRO A 350 -26.65 23.79 -11.19
CA PRO A 350 -27.92 23.46 -11.82
C PRO A 350 -28.76 22.60 -10.87
N ARG A 351 -29.94 23.11 -10.47
CA ARG A 351 -30.98 22.28 -9.86
C ARG A 351 -31.39 21.21 -10.88
N SER A 352 -31.69 19.99 -10.42
CA SER A 352 -31.86 18.76 -11.23
C SER A 352 -32.90 18.79 -12.37
N LYS A 353 -33.55 19.93 -12.63
CA LYS A 353 -34.59 20.12 -13.64
C LYS A 353 -34.28 21.18 -14.70
N GLU A 354 -33.18 21.95 -14.60
CA GLU A 354 -32.84 22.97 -15.61
C GLU A 354 -31.97 22.36 -16.74
N ARG A 355 -32.53 22.34 -17.96
CA ARG A 355 -31.78 21.96 -19.17
C ARG A 355 -31.02 23.17 -19.70
N ARG A 356 -29.72 23.26 -19.42
CA ARG A 356 -28.80 24.16 -20.13
C ARG A 356 -28.54 23.65 -21.54
N SER A 357 -28.36 24.57 -22.50
CA SER A 357 -27.85 24.21 -23.83
C SER A 357 -26.42 23.67 -23.73
N GLU A 358 -25.96 22.93 -24.74
CA GLU A 358 -24.61 22.36 -24.73
C GLU A 358 -23.53 23.46 -24.68
N ASP A 359 -23.72 24.56 -25.42
CA ASP A 359 -22.82 25.72 -25.40
C ASP A 359 -22.73 26.37 -24.01
N GLN A 360 -23.86 26.47 -23.30
CA GLN A 360 -23.89 27.00 -21.93
C GLN A 360 -23.16 26.08 -20.95
N LYS A 361 -23.19 24.77 -21.16
CA LYS A 361 -22.43 23.82 -20.33
C LYS A 361 -20.92 23.97 -20.58
N GLN A 362 -20.52 24.06 -21.85
CA GLN A 362 -19.12 24.23 -22.23
C GLN A 362 -18.56 25.56 -21.71
N GLN A 363 -19.33 26.65 -21.76
CA GLN A 363 -18.90 27.96 -21.25
C GLN A 363 -18.75 27.96 -19.72
N VAL A 364 -19.66 27.28 -19.01
CA VAL A 364 -19.57 27.10 -17.55
C VAL A 364 -18.36 26.25 -17.20
N GLU A 365 -18.15 25.14 -17.90
CA GLU A 365 -17.01 24.26 -17.70
C GLU A 365 -15.68 24.97 -17.99
N ALA A 366 -15.59 25.76 -19.06
CA ALA A 366 -14.41 26.57 -19.36
C ALA A 366 -14.12 27.61 -18.27
N THR A 367 -15.14 28.29 -17.75
CA THR A 367 -15.00 29.23 -16.63
C THR A 367 -14.52 28.52 -15.35
N LEU A 368 -15.09 27.34 -15.07
CA LEU A 368 -14.74 26.53 -13.90
C LEU A 368 -13.34 25.93 -14.01
N LEU A 369 -12.88 25.50 -15.19
CA LEU A 369 -11.57 24.85 -15.33
C LEU A 369 -10.43 25.82 -15.67
N GLY A 370 -10.71 26.93 -16.38
CA GLY A 370 -9.69 27.83 -16.93
C GLY A 370 -8.86 28.63 -15.90
N GLY A 371 -9.20 28.56 -14.62
CA GLY A 371 -8.48 29.23 -13.54
C GLY A 371 -7.94 28.28 -12.47
N MET A 372 -7.72 27.00 -12.78
CA MET A 372 -7.08 26.07 -11.84
C MET A 372 -5.59 26.38 -11.69
N LYS A 373 -5.07 26.39 -10.46
CA LYS A 373 -3.64 26.52 -10.15
C LYS A 373 -2.98 25.14 -10.09
N TYR A 374 -3.71 24.14 -9.61
CA TYR A 374 -3.21 22.78 -9.41
C TYR A 374 -3.65 21.86 -10.56
N PRO A 375 -2.80 21.64 -11.58
CA PRO A 375 -3.18 20.85 -12.76
C PRO A 375 -3.55 19.41 -12.39
N GLN A 376 -3.00 18.86 -11.30
CA GLN A 376 -3.35 17.52 -10.81
C GLN A 376 -4.83 17.36 -10.41
N CYS A 377 -5.56 18.45 -10.17
CA CYS A 377 -7.00 18.42 -9.89
C CYS A 377 -7.83 18.25 -11.17
N GLY A 378 -7.29 18.63 -12.33
CA GLY A 378 -7.98 18.61 -13.62
C GLY A 378 -8.48 17.22 -14.05
N PRO A 379 -7.68 16.14 -13.98
CA PRO A 379 -8.13 14.81 -14.40
C PRO A 379 -9.29 14.22 -13.58
N ALA A 380 -9.57 14.75 -12.38
CA ALA A 380 -10.78 14.41 -11.65
C ALA A 380 -12.05 14.82 -12.43
N SER A 381 -11.99 15.89 -13.23
CA SER A 381 -13.07 16.36 -14.10
C SER A 381 -13.28 15.45 -15.33
N THR A 382 -12.21 14.98 -15.95
CA THR A 382 -12.28 14.18 -17.20
C THR A 382 -12.72 12.74 -16.98
N THR A 383 -12.33 12.15 -15.84
CA THR A 383 -12.62 10.73 -15.52
C THR A 383 -14.12 10.44 -15.36
N TYR A 384 -14.96 11.45 -15.10
CA TYR A 384 -16.41 11.27 -14.95
C TYR A 384 -17.26 12.10 -15.93
N HIS A 385 -16.77 12.44 -17.12
CA HIS A 385 -17.56 13.12 -18.16
C HIS A 385 -18.92 12.43 -18.44
N GLU A 386 -19.05 11.13 -18.18
CA GLU A 386 -20.31 10.38 -18.33
C GLU A 386 -21.41 10.70 -17.30
N THR A 387 -21.15 11.51 -16.27
CA THR A 387 -22.12 11.76 -15.16
C THR A 387 -22.69 13.18 -15.08
N GLY A 388 -22.34 14.07 -16.02
CA GLY A 388 -22.85 15.45 -16.10
C GLY A 388 -22.06 16.46 -15.26
N LEU A 389 -22.63 17.66 -15.07
CA LEU A 389 -22.00 18.87 -14.50
C LEU A 389 -21.45 18.74 -13.06
N ARG A 390 -21.58 17.61 -12.37
CA ARG A 390 -21.08 17.43 -10.99
C ARG A 390 -19.56 17.24 -10.92
N THR A 391 -18.94 16.83 -12.01
CA THR A 391 -17.52 16.46 -12.01
C THR A 391 -16.55 17.65 -12.03
N PRO A 392 -16.79 18.72 -12.81
CA PRO A 392 -15.94 19.92 -12.75
C PRO A 392 -15.88 20.53 -11.35
N TRP A 393 -16.97 20.47 -10.59
CA TRP A 393 -17.01 21.00 -9.22
C TRP A 393 -16.06 20.29 -8.26
N LEU A 394 -15.90 18.96 -8.36
CA LEU A 394 -14.94 18.24 -7.53
C LEU A 394 -13.50 18.68 -7.82
N ALA A 395 -13.15 18.89 -9.09
CA ALA A 395 -11.84 19.39 -9.48
C ALA A 395 -11.61 20.82 -8.97
N VAL A 396 -12.61 21.68 -9.08
CA VAL A 396 -12.57 23.07 -8.62
C VAL A 396 -12.46 23.18 -7.10
N PHE A 397 -13.25 22.40 -6.35
CA PHE A 397 -13.18 22.41 -4.89
C PHE A 397 -11.86 21.83 -4.39
N ALA A 398 -11.33 20.79 -5.06
CA ALA A 398 -9.99 20.30 -4.77
C ALA A 398 -8.92 21.37 -5.03
N ASP A 399 -8.97 22.06 -6.17
CA ASP A 399 -8.06 23.17 -6.51
C ASP A 399 -8.12 24.27 -5.45
N MET A 400 -9.32 24.71 -5.06
CA MET A 400 -9.51 25.74 -4.02
C MET A 400 -8.99 25.28 -2.66
N GLY A 401 -9.27 24.05 -2.23
CA GLY A 401 -8.73 23.52 -0.98
C GLY A 401 -7.20 23.46 -0.98
N LEU A 402 -6.58 23.06 -2.10
CA LEU A 402 -5.12 23.09 -2.24
C LEU A 402 -4.55 24.53 -2.23
N ARG A 403 -5.29 25.51 -2.77
CA ARG A 403 -4.90 26.94 -2.69
C ARG A 403 -4.91 27.44 -1.26
N ILE A 404 -5.97 27.14 -0.50
CA ILE A 404 -6.10 27.56 0.90
C ILE A 404 -4.96 26.98 1.75
N MET A 405 -4.66 25.68 1.62
CA MET A 405 -3.50 25.09 2.31
C MET A 405 -2.18 25.78 1.95
N ASN A 406 -2.00 26.19 0.69
CA ASN A 406 -0.80 26.92 0.27
C ASN A 406 -0.74 28.34 0.83
N LEU A 407 -1.88 29.00 1.01
CA LEU A 407 -1.95 30.29 1.70
C LEU A 407 -1.58 30.17 3.18
N GLU A 408 -2.03 29.12 3.86
CA GLU A 408 -1.63 28.85 5.26
C GLU A 408 -0.11 28.65 5.37
N VAL A 409 0.46 27.85 4.47
CA VAL A 409 1.92 27.63 4.41
C VAL A 409 2.67 28.93 4.10
N ALA A 410 2.17 29.73 3.14
CA ALA A 410 2.74 31.03 2.81
C ALA A 410 2.68 32.01 3.98
N LEU A 411 1.56 32.06 4.72
CA LEU A 411 1.43 32.85 5.92
C LEU A 411 2.49 32.45 6.96
N CYS A 412 2.66 31.15 7.25
CA CYS A 412 3.69 30.68 8.17
C CYS A 412 5.11 31.10 7.73
N VAL A 413 5.44 30.96 6.44
CA VAL A 413 6.76 31.34 5.90
C VAL A 413 7.02 32.84 6.05
N VAL A 414 6.01 33.68 5.84
CA VAL A 414 6.13 35.14 5.99
C VAL A 414 6.21 35.53 7.47
N GLU A 415 5.39 34.92 8.34
CA GLU A 415 5.43 35.10 9.80
C GLU A 415 6.82 34.80 10.38
N GLU A 416 7.44 33.69 9.97
CA GLU A 416 8.77 33.29 10.42
C GLU A 416 9.87 34.27 10.01
N LYS A 417 9.74 34.93 8.84
CA LYS A 417 10.76 35.85 8.31
C LYS A 417 10.63 37.27 8.85
N ALA A 418 9.41 37.75 9.06
CA ALA A 418 9.13 39.15 9.36
C ALA A 418 8.75 39.40 10.85
N GLY A 419 8.47 38.36 11.64
CA GLY A 419 8.07 38.45 13.05
C GLY A 419 6.62 38.90 13.24
N ALA A 420 5.98 38.56 14.38
CA ALA A 420 4.54 38.75 14.61
C ALA A 420 4.07 40.23 14.69
N GLY A 421 2.84 40.49 14.24
CA GLY A 421 2.24 41.83 14.02
C GLY A 421 0.72 41.75 13.74
N ALA A 422 0.01 42.88 13.82
CA ALA A 422 -1.45 42.91 13.70
C ALA A 422 -1.98 42.53 12.30
N ASP A 423 -1.15 42.68 11.27
CA ASP A 423 -1.55 42.37 9.89
C ASP A 423 -1.70 40.86 9.64
N TYR A 424 -0.96 39.99 10.36
CA TYR A 424 -1.06 38.53 10.19
C TYR A 424 -2.40 37.97 10.64
N GLU A 425 -2.92 38.45 11.77
CA GLU A 425 -4.24 38.02 12.26
C GLU A 425 -5.32 38.33 11.22
N ARG A 426 -5.22 39.49 10.56
CA ARG A 426 -6.12 39.86 9.47
C ARG A 426 -5.99 38.92 8.27
N ALA A 427 -4.77 38.55 7.84
CA ALA A 427 -4.61 37.58 6.75
C ALA A 427 -5.09 36.18 7.14
N ARG A 428 -4.83 35.75 8.38
CA ARG A 428 -5.31 34.49 8.93
C ARG A 428 -6.83 34.43 8.94
N ASP A 429 -7.49 35.48 9.40
CA ASP A 429 -8.95 35.59 9.40
C ASP A 429 -9.53 35.48 7.99
N ARG A 430 -8.91 36.14 6.99
CA ARG A 430 -9.32 36.04 5.59
C ARG A 430 -9.16 34.62 5.03
N ILE A 431 -8.05 33.95 5.34
CA ILE A 431 -7.82 32.57 4.91
C ILE A 431 -8.85 31.62 5.53
N LEU A 432 -9.14 31.78 6.83
CA LEU A 432 -10.15 30.99 7.54
C LEU A 432 -11.57 31.27 7.04
N GLU A 433 -11.89 32.53 6.73
CA GLU A 433 -13.18 32.90 6.12
C GLU A 433 -13.34 32.23 4.75
N LEU A 434 -12.28 32.25 3.93
CA LEU A 434 -12.27 31.57 2.63
C LEU A 434 -12.46 30.05 2.75
N ASP A 435 -11.88 29.41 3.78
CA ASP A 435 -12.06 27.98 4.07
C ASP A 435 -13.49 27.67 4.53
N ALA A 436 -14.04 28.47 5.44
CA ALA A 436 -15.41 28.33 5.91
C ALA A 436 -16.43 28.53 4.77
N ASP A 437 -16.19 29.50 3.90
CA ASP A 437 -17.03 29.76 2.72
C ASP A 437 -16.95 28.62 1.70
N LEU A 438 -15.77 28.05 1.49
CA LEU A 438 -15.58 26.86 0.65
C LEU A 438 -16.33 25.66 1.24
N GLU A 439 -16.22 25.40 2.54
CA GLU A 439 -16.94 24.33 3.22
C GLU A 439 -18.46 24.51 3.10
N ALA A 440 -18.95 25.73 3.35
CA ALA A 440 -20.37 26.07 3.20
C ALA A 440 -20.86 25.85 1.75
N CYS A 441 -20.05 26.18 0.75
CA CYS A 441 -20.35 25.96 -0.66
C CYS A 441 -20.39 24.46 -1.01
N ILE A 442 -19.49 23.65 -0.45
CA ILE A 442 -19.45 22.19 -0.66
C ILE A 442 -20.68 21.48 -0.05
N LEU A 443 -21.18 22.00 1.08
CA LEU A 443 -22.31 21.41 1.80
C LEU A 443 -23.68 21.73 1.18
N GLN A 444 -23.77 22.75 0.32
CA GLN A 444 -25.00 23.16 -0.41
C GLN A 444 -25.21 22.34 -1.68
#